data_AF-A0A3B9USY4-F1
#
_entry.id   AF-A0A3B9USY4-F1
#
_cell.length_a   1.000
_cell.length_b   1.000
_cell.length_c   1.000
_cell.angle_alpha   90.00
_cell.angle_beta   90.00
_cell.angle_gamma   90.00
#
_symmetry.space_group_name_H-M   'P 1'
#
loop_
_entity.id
_entity.type
_entity.pdbx_description
1 polymer ?
#
loop_
_entity_poly.entity_id
_entity_poly.type
_entity_poly.pdbx_seq_one_letter_code
_entity_poly.pdbx_strand_id
1 'polypeptide(L)'
;MYSFGRKRPRNPFIGGFIKEKIDDGVYKRFCNTECIVYSMDVTLEQYEKVKEIIRGFEEEQDKYRYNFLGVLAVAFKMSLERKYYYFCSQFVSEVLERSGIFNFEGEFTMIKPADIQNLDKLNVVYRGLLRNYINSNELSFNTDVI
;
A
#
# COMPACT_ATOMS: atom_id res chain seq x y z
N MET A 1 4.65 -4.50 6.15
CA MET A 1 3.71 -3.91 5.16
C MET A 1 4.44 -2.80 4.41
N TYR A 2 4.23 -2.64 3.10
CA TYR A 2 4.77 -1.51 2.33
C TYR A 2 3.66 -0.50 2.06
N SER A 3 3.96 0.79 2.20
CA SER A 3 2.99 1.85 1.98
C SER A 3 3.68 3.16 1.63
N PHE A 4 2.90 4.10 1.09
CA PHE A 4 3.24 5.51 1.13
C PHE A 4 2.42 6.15 2.24
N GLY A 5 3.10 6.67 3.26
CA GLY A 5 2.44 7.15 4.47
C GLY A 5 3.32 8.08 5.29
N ARG A 6 2.95 8.26 6.57
CA ARG A 6 3.68 9.15 7.48
C ARG A 6 4.97 8.48 7.94
N LYS A 7 6.13 9.08 7.61
CA LYS A 7 7.44 8.66 8.16
C LYS A 7 7.54 9.01 9.65
N ARG A 8 6.83 10.06 10.11
CA ARG A 8 6.68 10.40 11.53
C ARG A 8 5.20 10.35 11.92
N PRO A 9 4.76 9.43 12.80
CA PRO A 9 3.33 9.25 13.12
C PRO A 9 2.61 10.53 13.60
N ARG A 10 3.35 11.44 14.25
CA ARG A 10 2.83 12.72 14.79
C ARG A 10 2.91 13.90 13.81
N ASN A 11 3.60 13.79 12.68
CA ASN A 11 3.74 14.88 11.72
C ASN A 11 3.10 14.50 10.37
N PRO A 12 1.96 15.12 10.00
CA PRO A 12 1.26 14.82 8.76
C PRO A 12 1.92 15.40 7.51
N PHE A 13 3.03 16.13 7.60
CA PHE A 13 3.74 16.69 6.43
C PHE A 13 5.02 15.92 6.08
N ILE A 14 5.47 15.02 6.96
CA ILE A 14 6.68 14.21 6.76
C ILE A 14 6.22 12.79 6.40
N GLY A 15 6.10 12.53 5.10
CA GLY A 15 5.68 11.25 4.57
C GLY A 15 6.45 10.85 3.31
N GLY A 16 6.38 9.57 2.95
CA GLY A 16 7.03 8.98 1.79
C GLY A 16 6.86 7.46 1.79
N PHE A 17 7.67 6.76 1.00
CA PHE A 17 7.71 5.30 1.01
C PHE A 17 8.20 4.80 2.38
N ILE A 18 7.49 3.82 2.93
CA ILE A 18 7.73 3.26 4.26
C ILE A 18 7.46 1.75 4.27
N LYS A 19 8.29 1.04 5.03
CA LYS A 19 8.05 -0.34 5.43
C LYS A 19 7.52 -0.34 6.85
N GLU A 20 6.20 -0.37 6.98
CA GLU A 20 5.52 -0.31 8.26
C GLU A 20 5.47 -1.69 8.92
N LYS A 21 5.76 -1.69 10.23
CA LYS A 21 5.37 -2.77 11.13
C LYS A 21 4.00 -2.43 11.72
N ILE A 22 3.09 -3.41 11.73
CA ILE A 22 1.69 -3.19 12.10
C ILE A 22 1.54 -3.09 13.64
N ASP A 23 2.51 -3.57 14.40
CA ASP A 23 2.61 -3.49 15.88
C ASP A 23 3.21 -2.16 16.39
N ASP A 24 3.61 -1.26 15.50
CA ASP A 24 4.28 0.00 15.84
C ASP A 24 3.61 1.23 15.17
N GLY A 25 4.10 2.42 15.51
CA GLY A 25 3.78 3.67 14.84
C GLY A 25 2.30 4.05 14.90
N VAL A 26 1.71 4.26 13.73
CA VAL A 26 0.32 4.72 13.58
C VAL A 26 -0.66 3.66 14.07
N TYR A 27 -0.42 2.39 13.78
CA TYR A 27 -1.35 1.30 14.10
C TYR A 27 -1.41 0.97 15.60
N LYS A 28 -0.28 1.09 16.30
CA LYS A 28 -0.26 1.02 17.78
C LYS A 28 -1.09 2.13 18.43
N ARG A 29 -1.08 3.33 17.85
CA ARG A 29 -1.88 4.46 18.33
C ARG A 29 -3.36 4.29 18.04
N PHE A 30 -3.71 3.72 16.89
CA PHE A 30 -5.09 3.50 16.47
C PHE A 30 -5.44 2.00 16.57
N CYS A 31 -5.42 1.47 17.79
CA CYS A 31 -5.59 0.04 18.06
C CYS A 31 -6.97 -0.54 17.68
N ASN A 32 -7.96 0.32 17.43
CA ASN A 32 -9.30 -0.05 16.97
C ASN A 32 -9.48 0.17 15.45
N THR A 33 -8.39 0.29 14.68
CA THR A 33 -8.48 0.36 13.21
C THR A 33 -9.10 -0.91 12.66
N GLU A 34 -10.23 -0.75 11.97
CA GLU A 34 -10.82 -1.81 11.14
C GLU A 34 -10.10 -1.87 9.79
N CYS A 35 -9.93 -3.08 9.26
CA CYS A 35 -9.33 -3.32 7.97
C CYS A 35 -10.02 -4.48 7.25
N ILE A 36 -9.82 -4.49 5.93
CA ILE A 36 -10.10 -5.63 5.07
C ILE A 36 -8.76 -5.99 4.42
N VAL A 37 -8.40 -7.28 4.43
CA VAL A 37 -7.22 -7.78 3.74
C VAL A 37 -7.70 -8.61 2.56
N TYR A 38 -7.10 -8.33 1.41
CA TYR A 38 -7.36 -9.04 0.16
C TYR A 38 -6.12 -9.82 -0.25
N SER A 39 -6.34 -10.92 -0.96
CA SER A 39 -5.33 -11.68 -1.69
C SER A 39 -5.71 -11.77 -3.17
N MET A 40 -4.73 -12.06 -4.01
CA MET A 40 -4.93 -12.26 -5.44
C MET A 40 -3.99 -13.36 -5.91
N ASP A 41 -4.48 -14.25 -6.76
CA ASP A 41 -3.64 -15.26 -7.40
C ASP A 41 -2.81 -14.62 -8.52
N VAL A 42 -1.51 -14.92 -8.52
CA VAL A 42 -0.54 -14.38 -9.47
C VAL A 42 0.37 -15.50 -9.94
N THR A 43 0.93 -15.37 -11.14
CA THR A 43 1.97 -16.28 -11.61
C THR A 43 3.28 -16.04 -10.83
N LEU A 44 4.17 -17.05 -10.82
CA LEU A 44 5.49 -16.88 -10.23
C LEU A 44 6.26 -15.71 -10.86
N GLU A 45 6.15 -15.54 -12.18
CA GLU A 45 6.76 -14.42 -12.90
C GLU A 45 6.23 -13.06 -12.42
N GLN A 46 4.91 -12.92 -12.27
CA GLN A 46 4.29 -11.70 -11.75
C GLN A 46 4.75 -11.42 -10.31
N TYR A 47 4.84 -12.46 -9.48
CA TYR A 47 5.32 -12.34 -8.10
C TYR A 47 6.78 -11.85 -8.03
N GLU A 48 7.67 -12.41 -8.86
CA GLU A 48 9.06 -11.94 -8.95
C GLU A 48 9.14 -10.49 -9.41
N LYS A 49 8.35 -10.10 -10.41
CA LYS A 49 8.25 -8.70 -10.87
C LYS A 49 7.79 -7.76 -9.77
N VAL A 50 6.77 -8.12 -9.00
CA VAL A 50 6.31 -7.33 -7.84
C VAL A 50 7.45 -7.10 -6.85
N LYS A 51 8.22 -8.15 -6.51
CA LYS A 51 9.36 -8.03 -5.60
C LYS A 51 10.44 -7.10 -6.16
N GLU A 52 10.78 -7.22 -7.44
CA GLU A 52 11.75 -6.35 -8.11
C GLU A 52 11.31 -4.87 -8.08
N ILE A 53 10.05 -4.60 -8.41
CA ILE A 53 9.50 -3.24 -8.40
C ILE A 53 9.57 -2.64 -6.99
N ILE A 54 9.13 -3.38 -5.97
CA ILE A 54 9.18 -2.93 -4.57
C ILE A 54 10.61 -2.66 -4.13
N ARG A 55 11.57 -3.51 -4.54
CA ARG A 55 12.99 -3.29 -4.25
C ARG A 55 13.49 -1.98 -4.86
N GLY A 56 13.06 -1.62 -6.07
CA GLY A 56 13.36 -0.31 -6.66
C GLY A 56 12.84 0.86 -5.81
N PHE A 57 11.64 0.72 -5.23
CA PHE A 57 11.11 1.72 -4.28
C PHE A 57 11.93 1.78 -2.98
N GLU A 58 12.41 0.64 -2.46
CA GLU A 58 13.29 0.58 -1.28
C GLU A 58 14.65 1.27 -1.56
N GLU A 59 15.26 1.01 -2.71
CA GLU A 59 16.56 1.59 -3.09
C GLU A 59 16.50 3.12 -3.26
N GLU A 60 15.37 3.66 -3.71
CA GLU A 60 15.14 5.10 -3.85
C GLU A 60 14.28 5.73 -2.74
N GLN A 61 14.08 5.05 -1.60
CA GLN A 61 13.14 5.44 -0.52
C GLN A 61 13.30 6.89 0.01
N ASP A 62 14.51 7.43 -0.06
CA ASP A 62 14.85 8.78 0.41
C ASP A 62 14.49 9.89 -0.59
N LYS A 63 14.26 9.54 -1.85
CA LYS A 63 13.74 10.46 -2.87
C LYS A 63 12.24 10.63 -2.75
N TYR A 64 11.53 9.57 -2.37
CA TYR A 64 10.07 9.53 -2.30
C TYR A 64 9.48 10.38 -1.18
N ARG A 65 8.39 11.08 -1.49
CA ARG A 65 7.57 11.90 -0.60
C ARG A 65 6.11 11.52 -0.74
N TYR A 66 5.31 11.77 0.30
CA TYR A 66 3.87 11.56 0.23
C TYR A 66 3.19 12.78 -0.41
N ASN A 67 2.23 12.55 -1.31
CA ASN A 67 1.55 13.62 -2.06
C ASN A 67 0.43 14.30 -1.24
N PHE A 68 0.78 14.98 -0.13
CA PHE A 68 -0.22 15.67 0.72
C PHE A 68 -1.00 16.76 0.00
N LEU A 69 -0.33 17.52 -0.90
CA LEU A 69 -1.00 18.51 -1.74
C LEU A 69 -1.93 17.86 -2.76
N GLY A 70 -1.57 16.69 -3.25
CA GLY A 70 -2.42 15.87 -4.10
C GLY A 70 -3.71 15.43 -3.40
N VAL A 71 -3.71 15.17 -2.08
CA VAL A 71 -4.95 14.81 -1.35
C VAL A 71 -5.95 15.98 -1.38
N LEU A 72 -5.46 17.21 -1.22
CA LEU A 72 -6.28 18.40 -1.35
C LEU A 72 -6.73 18.61 -2.81
N ALA A 73 -5.83 18.45 -3.79
CA ALA A 73 -6.15 18.63 -5.21
C ALA A 73 -7.16 17.60 -5.74
N VAL A 74 -7.09 16.34 -5.31
CA VAL A 74 -8.10 15.30 -5.61
C VAL A 74 -9.47 15.69 -5.07
N ALA A 75 -9.55 16.32 -3.88
CA ALA A 75 -10.80 16.86 -3.36
C ALA A 75 -11.38 17.98 -4.25
N PHE A 76 -10.52 18.69 -4.99
CA PHE A 76 -10.90 19.69 -6.00
C PHE A 76 -10.95 19.13 -7.45
N LYS A 77 -10.90 17.80 -7.64
CA LYS A 77 -10.87 17.12 -8.96
C LYS A 77 -9.70 17.53 -9.88
N MET A 78 -8.56 17.91 -9.31
CA MET A 78 -7.35 18.27 -10.06
C MET A 78 -6.27 17.19 -9.89
N SER A 79 -5.69 16.72 -11.00
CA SER A 79 -4.51 15.85 -10.99
C SER A 79 -3.27 16.73 -10.79
N LEU A 80 -2.48 16.45 -9.75
CA LEU A 80 -1.17 17.05 -9.52
C LEU A 80 -0.13 15.94 -9.47
N GLU A 81 0.37 15.57 -10.64
CA GLU A 81 1.50 14.67 -10.76
C GLU A 81 2.80 15.41 -10.42
N ARG A 82 3.59 14.84 -9.52
CA ARG A 82 4.93 15.33 -9.18
C ARG A 82 5.86 14.15 -9.04
N LYS A 83 7.00 14.21 -9.75
CA LYS A 83 8.03 13.18 -9.67
C LYS A 83 8.40 12.92 -8.20
N TYR A 84 8.43 11.65 -7.80
CA TYR A 84 8.68 11.17 -6.43
C TYR A 84 7.59 11.46 -5.38
N TYR A 85 6.41 11.97 -5.74
CA TYR A 85 5.29 12.15 -4.82
C TYR A 85 4.18 11.16 -5.12
N TYR A 86 3.84 10.30 -4.15
CA TYR A 86 2.88 9.21 -4.34
C TYR A 86 1.80 9.18 -3.27
N PHE A 87 0.63 8.65 -3.68
CA PHE A 87 -0.41 8.15 -2.78
C PHE A 87 -0.24 6.65 -2.52
N CYS A 88 -0.86 6.14 -1.46
CA CYS A 88 -0.89 4.70 -1.19
C CYS A 88 -1.58 3.91 -2.31
N SER A 89 -2.71 4.41 -2.84
CA SER A 89 -3.40 3.78 -3.98
C SER A 89 -2.58 3.84 -5.26
N GLN A 90 -1.98 4.99 -5.56
CA GLN A 90 -1.08 5.17 -6.71
C GLN A 90 0.08 4.16 -6.69
N PHE A 91 0.69 3.95 -5.53
CA PHE A 91 1.75 2.95 -5.36
C PHE A 91 1.26 1.53 -5.65
N VAL A 92 0.12 1.13 -5.08
CA VAL A 92 -0.44 -0.20 -5.33
C VAL A 92 -0.78 -0.38 -6.81
N SER A 93 -1.41 0.61 -7.43
CA SER A 93 -1.75 0.57 -8.86
C SER A 93 -0.52 0.47 -9.75
N GLU A 94 0.52 1.27 -9.49
CA GLU A 94 1.77 1.20 -10.27
C GLU A 94 2.44 -0.17 -10.14
N VAL A 95 2.49 -0.76 -8.93
CA VAL A 95 3.06 -2.09 -8.72
C VAL A 95 2.27 -3.16 -9.48
N LEU A 96 0.94 -3.12 -9.43
CA LEU A 96 0.07 -4.07 -10.13
C LEU A 96 0.19 -3.96 -11.65
N GLU A 97 0.33 -2.75 -12.19
CA GLU A 97 0.47 -2.54 -13.63
C GLU A 97 1.85 -2.91 -14.14
N ARG A 98 2.92 -2.45 -13.50
CA ARG A 98 4.29 -2.76 -13.92
C ARG A 98 4.64 -4.25 -13.80
N SER A 99 3.95 -4.98 -12.94
CA SER A 99 4.09 -6.43 -12.82
C SER A 99 3.23 -7.21 -13.82
N GLY A 100 2.35 -6.54 -14.57
CA GLY A 100 1.44 -7.17 -15.53
C GLY A 100 0.30 -7.95 -14.87
N ILE A 101 -0.06 -7.62 -13.63
CA ILE A 101 -1.17 -8.26 -12.91
C ILE A 101 -2.52 -7.65 -13.33
N PHE A 102 -2.56 -6.32 -13.44
CA PHE A 102 -3.75 -5.55 -13.79
C PHE A 102 -3.37 -4.30 -14.57
N ASN A 103 -4.13 -3.97 -15.61
CA ASN A 103 -3.94 -2.73 -16.37
C ASN A 103 -5.05 -1.76 -15.98
N PHE A 104 -4.69 -0.59 -15.44
CA PHE A 104 -5.68 0.41 -15.09
C PHE A 104 -5.98 1.31 -16.29
N GLU A 105 -7.24 1.74 -16.43
CA GLU A 105 -7.61 2.79 -17.36
C GLU A 105 -7.40 4.16 -16.69
N GLY A 106 -6.46 4.97 -17.20
CA GLY A 106 -6.23 6.36 -16.76
C GLY A 106 -4.99 6.59 -15.89
N GLU A 107 -4.85 7.79 -15.33
CA GLU A 107 -3.69 8.20 -14.52
C GLU A 107 -3.74 7.62 -13.10
N PHE A 108 -2.64 7.05 -12.61
CA PHE A 108 -2.57 6.48 -11.25
C PHE A 108 -2.82 7.48 -10.13
N THR A 109 -2.58 8.77 -10.38
CA THR A 109 -2.85 9.87 -9.44
C THR A 109 -4.32 10.04 -9.11
N MET A 110 -5.22 9.49 -9.95
CA MET A 110 -6.67 9.57 -9.79
C MET A 110 -7.27 8.28 -9.22
N ILE A 111 -6.49 7.19 -9.13
CA ILE A 111 -6.97 5.92 -8.59
C ILE A 111 -7.17 6.02 -7.08
N LYS A 112 -8.38 5.70 -6.64
CA LYS A 112 -8.76 5.66 -5.24
C LYS A 112 -8.60 4.24 -4.69
N PRO A 113 -8.43 4.09 -3.37
CA PRO A 113 -8.45 2.77 -2.74
C PRO A 113 -9.70 1.95 -3.05
N ALA A 114 -10.86 2.61 -3.22
CA ALA A 114 -12.12 1.94 -3.57
C ALA A 114 -12.09 1.33 -4.99
N ASP A 115 -11.38 1.95 -5.93
CA ASP A 115 -11.27 1.43 -7.30
C ASP A 115 -10.45 0.13 -7.30
N ILE A 116 -9.42 0.05 -6.45
CA ILE A 116 -8.64 -1.17 -6.23
C ILE A 116 -9.49 -2.25 -5.55
N GLN A 117 -10.35 -1.90 -4.59
CA GLN A 117 -11.22 -2.88 -3.91
C GLN A 117 -12.24 -3.56 -4.84
N ASN A 118 -12.56 -2.93 -5.97
CA ASN A 118 -13.52 -3.44 -6.94
C ASN A 118 -12.86 -4.29 -8.05
N LEU A 119 -11.57 -4.60 -7.94
CA LEU A 119 -10.91 -5.47 -8.91
C LEU A 119 -11.44 -6.91 -8.80
N ASP A 120 -11.88 -7.47 -9.93
CA ASP A 120 -12.54 -8.79 -10.01
C ASP A 120 -11.69 -9.97 -9.49
N LYS A 121 -10.37 -9.79 -9.35
CA LYS A 121 -9.43 -10.84 -8.94
C LYS A 121 -9.11 -10.85 -7.43
N LEU A 122 -9.78 -10.03 -6.63
CA LEU A 122 -9.51 -9.93 -5.20
C LEU A 122 -10.36 -10.90 -4.36
N ASN A 123 -9.68 -11.73 -3.58
CA ASN A 123 -10.28 -12.61 -2.59
C ASN A 123 -10.12 -12.00 -1.19
N VAL A 124 -11.23 -11.81 -0.47
CA VAL A 124 -11.18 -11.33 0.92
C VAL A 124 -10.62 -12.46 1.80
N VAL A 125 -9.49 -12.20 2.48
CA VAL A 125 -8.88 -13.14 3.43
C VAL A 125 -9.13 -12.78 4.88
N TYR A 126 -9.46 -11.51 5.15
CA TYR A 126 -9.77 -11.03 6.50
C TYR A 126 -10.63 -9.78 6.47
N ARG A 127 -11.53 -9.65 7.46
CA ARG A 127 -12.26 -8.41 7.77
C ARG A 127 -12.42 -8.30 9.29
N GLY A 128 -12.07 -7.15 9.85
CA GLY A 128 -12.18 -6.90 11.29
C GLY A 128 -11.11 -5.94 11.81
N LEU A 129 -10.83 -6.02 13.11
CA LEU A 129 -9.80 -5.19 13.74
C LEU A 129 -8.41 -5.62 13.28
N LEU A 130 -7.62 -4.68 12.78
CA LEU A 130 -6.25 -4.91 12.28
C LEU A 130 -5.37 -5.67 13.28
N ARG A 131 -5.46 -5.34 14.57
CA ARG A 131 -4.72 -6.03 15.64
C ARG A 131 -5.02 -7.55 15.71
N ASN A 132 -6.24 -7.96 15.37
CA ASN A 132 -6.63 -9.36 15.43
C ASN A 132 -6.03 -10.14 14.23
N TYR A 133 -5.93 -9.50 13.07
CA TYR A 133 -5.27 -10.08 11.89
C TYR A 133 -3.80 -10.41 12.17
N ILE A 134 -3.07 -9.50 12.83
CA ILE A 134 -1.66 -9.70 13.20
C ILE A 134 -1.51 -10.94 14.08
N ASN A 135 -2.28 -11.02 15.16
CA ASN A 135 -2.19 -12.12 16.11
C ASN A 135 -2.44 -13.48 15.44
N SER A 136 -3.42 -13.56 14.53
CA SER A 136 -3.68 -14.81 13.78
C SER A 136 -2.56 -15.17 12.81
N ASN A 137 -1.87 -14.19 12.22
CA ASN A 137 -0.86 -14.42 11.20
C ASN A 137 0.53 -14.68 11.81
N GLU A 138 0.87 -14.07 12.96
CA GLU A 138 2.08 -14.40 13.73
C GLU A 138 2.06 -15.84 14.25
N LEU A 139 0.88 -16.37 14.56
CA LEU A 139 0.67 -17.80 14.86
C LEU A 139 0.92 -18.70 13.63
N SER A 140 0.70 -18.17 12.42
CA SER A 140 0.85 -18.93 11.16
C SER A 140 2.32 -18.97 10.70
N PHE A 141 3.07 -17.87 10.83
CA PHE A 141 4.49 -17.80 10.44
C PHE A 141 5.45 -18.53 11.39
N ASN A 142 5.04 -18.85 12.62
CA ASN A 142 5.86 -19.61 13.58
C ASN A 142 5.78 -21.13 13.39
N THR A 143 4.97 -21.64 12.44
CA THR A 143 4.77 -23.08 12.26
C THR A 143 5.47 -23.65 11.02
N ASP A 144 6.02 -22.81 10.13
CA ASP A 144 6.71 -23.24 8.90
C ASP A 144 8.18 -22.78 8.83
N VAL A 145 8.96 -23.01 9.89
CA VAL A 145 10.43 -23.01 9.82
C VAL A 145 10.99 -24.18 10.62
N ILE A 146 11.02 -25.37 10.00
CA ILE A 146 12.12 -26.35 10.07
C ILE A 146 12.24 -27.00 8.69
#